data_AF-A0A498GF44-F1
#
_entry.id   AF-A0A498GF44-F1
#
_cell.length_a   1.000
_cell.length_b   1.000
_cell.length_c   1.000
_cell.angle_alpha   90.00
_cell.angle_beta   90.00
_cell.angle_gamma   90.00
#
_symmetry.space_group_name_H-M   'P 1'
#
loop_
_entity.id
_entity.type
_entity.pdbx_description
1 polymer ?
#
loop_
_entity_poly.entity_id
_entity_poly.type
_entity_poly.pdbx_seq_one_letter_code
_entity_poly.pdbx_strand_id
1 'polypeptide(L)'
;MSNGNDFEFDLSPRDVAILKARVKYPEKPASKLRDILEEEFDISLSHNRVNEILNEMRDEDVFSMRAIPNQNIFEYYIFQVAFHYSNFDENWERCYKRLLDDPHVMLFASADDYHEWQFIAQFASPEQSEAWRHDFVREYGDFIAQIDKTAFPTVHKVETAAAVFNDLLRDMGGEEYLGDAEQETGEHEETDRVSVNQ
;
A
#
# COMPACT_ATOMS: atom_id res chain seq x y z
N MET A 1 -17.83 -11.54 -3.96
CA MET A 1 -16.36 -11.39 -3.99
C MET A 1 -16.08 -10.32 -5.03
N SER A 2 -15.77 -9.09 -4.59
CA SER A 2 -15.19 -8.09 -5.49
C SER A 2 -13.78 -8.60 -5.77
N ASN A 3 -13.44 -8.86 -7.03
CA ASN A 3 -12.04 -9.00 -7.37
C ASN A 3 -11.38 -7.69 -6.94
N GLY A 4 -10.35 -7.74 -6.09
CA GLY A 4 -9.69 -6.54 -5.56
C GLY A 4 -8.93 -5.70 -6.59
N ASN A 5 -9.29 -5.81 -7.88
CA ASN A 5 -8.66 -5.19 -9.03
C ASN A 5 -9.69 -4.62 -10.04
N ASP A 6 -10.97 -4.48 -9.68
CA ASP A 6 -11.95 -3.76 -10.51
C ASP A 6 -11.75 -2.24 -10.37
N PHE A 7 -10.58 -1.76 -10.80
CA PHE A 7 -10.21 -0.36 -10.88
C PHE A 7 -10.63 0.18 -12.25
N GLU A 8 -11.76 0.89 -12.33
CA GLU A 8 -12.30 1.44 -13.59
C GLU A 8 -11.75 2.84 -13.95
N PHE A 9 -10.90 3.43 -13.10
CA PHE A 9 -10.36 4.76 -13.35
C PHE A 9 -9.23 4.70 -14.41
N ASP A 10 -9.43 5.40 -15.53
CA ASP A 10 -8.48 5.48 -16.65
C ASP A 10 -7.29 6.40 -16.29
N LEU A 11 -6.25 5.83 -15.68
CA LEU A 11 -5.00 6.52 -15.40
C LEU A 11 -4.22 6.78 -16.69
N SER A 12 -3.94 8.04 -17.01
CA SER A 12 -2.95 8.37 -18.05
C SER A 12 -1.51 8.32 -17.50
N PRO A 13 -0.48 8.16 -18.35
CA PRO A 13 0.92 8.23 -17.88
C PRO A 13 1.26 9.55 -17.18
N ARG A 14 0.70 10.66 -17.65
CA ARG A 14 0.85 11.98 -16.99
C ARG A 14 0.24 11.98 -15.58
N ASP A 15 -0.90 11.34 -15.41
CA ASP A 15 -1.58 11.23 -14.12
C ASP A 15 -0.75 10.37 -13.14
N VAL A 16 -0.13 9.30 -13.62
CA VAL A 16 0.84 8.50 -12.85
C VAL A 16 2.06 9.34 -12.46
N ALA A 17 2.59 10.19 -13.35
CA ALA A 17 3.69 11.09 -13.02
C ALA A 17 3.32 12.12 -11.95
N ILE A 18 2.09 12.66 -12.00
CA ILE A 18 1.54 13.55 -10.96
C ILE A 18 1.45 12.83 -9.62
N LEU A 19 0.96 11.58 -9.62
CA LEU A 19 0.90 10.75 -8.41
C LEU A 19 2.29 10.43 -7.87
N LYS A 20 3.24 10.07 -8.73
CA LYS A 20 4.67 9.87 -8.38
C LYS A 20 5.24 11.10 -7.69
N ALA A 21 5.02 12.30 -8.24
CA ALA A 21 5.46 13.55 -7.62
C ALA A 21 4.82 13.77 -6.24
N ARG A 22 3.52 13.47 -6.09
CA ARG A 22 2.82 13.54 -4.78
C ARG A 22 3.40 12.56 -3.77
N VAL A 23 3.70 11.32 -4.16
CA VAL A 23 4.31 10.31 -3.27
C VAL A 23 5.74 10.69 -2.89
N LYS A 24 6.52 11.25 -3.81
CA LYS A 24 7.88 11.75 -3.56
C LYS A 24 7.88 12.97 -2.62
N TYR A 25 6.85 13.80 -2.71
CA TYR A 25 6.75 15.07 -1.97
C TYR A 25 5.38 15.24 -1.27
N PRO A 26 5.06 14.38 -0.28
CA PRO A 26 3.72 14.29 0.30
C PRO A 26 3.27 15.61 0.96
N GLU A 27 4.18 16.28 1.66
CA GLU A 27 3.91 17.51 2.43
C GLU A 27 3.90 18.79 1.59
N LYS A 28 4.28 18.74 0.31
CA LYS A 28 4.38 19.95 -0.51
C LYS A 28 2.98 20.42 -0.94
N PRO A 29 2.67 21.73 -0.86
CA PRO A 29 1.42 22.25 -1.38
C PRO A 29 1.38 22.12 -2.92
N ALA A 30 0.18 22.10 -3.51
CA ALA A 30 0.03 21.93 -4.95
C ALA A 30 0.71 23.01 -5.79
N SER A 31 0.85 24.23 -5.27
CA SER A 31 1.63 25.28 -5.93
C SER A 31 3.10 24.91 -6.07
N LYS A 32 3.68 24.20 -5.09
CA LYS A 32 5.05 23.71 -5.14
C LYS A 32 5.18 22.43 -5.94
N LEU A 33 4.17 21.58 -5.93
CA LEU A 33 4.15 20.41 -6.81
C LEU A 33 4.04 20.79 -8.28
N ARG A 34 3.31 21.86 -8.61
CA ARG A 34 3.33 22.42 -9.95
C ARG A 34 4.76 22.75 -10.40
N ASP A 35 5.50 23.51 -9.59
CA ASP A 35 6.88 23.89 -9.92
C ASP A 35 7.75 22.65 -10.20
N ILE A 36 7.60 21.62 -9.35
CA ILE A 36 8.31 20.34 -9.49
C ILE A 36 7.89 19.57 -10.74
N LEU A 37 6.60 19.56 -11.05
CA LEU A 37 6.07 18.87 -12.24
C LEU A 37 6.62 19.49 -13.52
N GLU A 38 6.75 20.81 -13.55
CA GLU A 38 7.36 21.53 -14.66
C GLU A 38 8.88 21.28 -14.76
N GLU A 39 9.59 21.27 -13.62
CA GLU A 39 11.05 21.11 -13.58
C GLU A 39 11.54 19.66 -13.77
N GLU A 40 10.89 18.67 -13.15
CA GLU A 40 11.35 17.28 -13.10
C GLU A 40 10.64 16.35 -14.10
N PHE A 41 9.47 16.75 -14.62
CA PHE A 41 8.60 15.88 -15.42
C PHE A 41 8.12 16.51 -16.74
N ASP A 42 8.52 17.75 -17.06
CA ASP A 42 8.02 18.54 -18.22
C ASP A 42 6.47 18.66 -18.27
N ILE A 43 5.82 18.64 -17.11
CA ILE A 43 4.37 18.76 -16.98
C ILE A 43 4.01 20.20 -16.59
N SER A 44 3.63 21.00 -17.58
CA SER A 44 3.16 22.37 -17.36
C SER A 44 1.65 22.42 -17.10
N LEU A 45 1.25 22.59 -15.83
CA LEU A 45 -0.14 22.69 -15.40
C LEU A 45 -0.36 23.89 -14.46
N SER A 46 -1.61 24.30 -14.27
CA SER A 46 -1.94 25.25 -13.20
C SER A 46 -2.01 24.53 -11.84
N HIS A 47 -1.70 25.23 -10.74
CA HIS A 47 -1.84 24.67 -9.39
C HIS A 47 -3.27 24.17 -9.07
N ASN A 48 -4.29 24.82 -9.63
CA ASN A 48 -5.69 24.37 -9.51
C ASN A 48 -5.90 23.03 -10.21
N ARG A 49 -5.35 22.88 -11.43
CA ARG A 49 -5.47 21.63 -12.17
C ARG A 49 -4.75 20.47 -11.49
N VAL A 50 -3.57 20.71 -10.90
CA VAL A 50 -2.86 19.71 -10.09
C VAL A 50 -3.71 19.28 -8.88
N ASN A 51 -4.36 20.22 -8.20
CA ASN A 51 -5.27 19.90 -7.09
C ASN A 51 -6.49 19.11 -7.55
N GLU A 52 -7.13 19.50 -8.65
CA GLU A 52 -8.28 18.79 -9.22
C GLU A 52 -7.94 17.33 -9.50
N ILE A 53 -6.87 17.07 -10.26
CA ILE A 53 -6.44 15.70 -10.61
C ILE A 53 -6.16 14.87 -9.35
N LEU A 54 -5.45 15.42 -8.38
CA LEU A 54 -5.15 14.71 -7.13
C LEU A 54 -6.40 14.44 -6.28
N ASN A 55 -7.39 15.33 -6.32
CA ASN A 55 -8.65 15.10 -5.62
C ASN A 55 -9.48 14.05 -6.34
N GLU A 56 -9.60 14.11 -7.68
CA GLU A 56 -10.26 13.10 -8.51
C GLU A 56 -9.66 11.71 -8.23
N MET A 57 -8.33 11.58 -8.25
CA MET A 57 -7.63 10.34 -7.91
C MET A 57 -7.90 9.85 -6.47
N ARG A 58 -8.02 10.76 -5.50
CA ARG A 58 -8.30 10.35 -4.12
C ARG A 58 -9.75 9.90 -3.97
N ASP A 59 -10.67 10.58 -4.63
CA ASP A 59 -12.10 10.30 -4.56
C ASP A 59 -12.45 8.98 -5.26
N GLU A 60 -11.63 8.59 -6.25
CA GLU A 60 -11.69 7.30 -6.96
C GLU A 60 -10.77 6.22 -6.34
N ASP A 61 -10.31 6.43 -5.10
CA ASP A 61 -9.47 5.50 -4.32
C ASP A 61 -8.15 5.07 -5.01
N VAL A 62 -7.67 5.82 -6.00
CA VAL A 62 -6.38 5.59 -6.70
C VAL A 62 -5.21 5.67 -5.72
N PHE A 63 -5.30 6.57 -4.75
CA PHE A 63 -4.34 6.64 -3.66
C PHE A 63 -4.97 7.17 -2.37
N SER A 64 -4.39 6.77 -1.25
CA SER A 64 -4.66 7.40 0.04
C SER A 64 -3.36 7.76 0.74
N MET A 65 -3.29 8.97 1.28
CA MET A 65 -2.20 9.38 2.16
C MET A 65 -2.63 9.18 3.60
N ARG A 66 -1.94 8.29 4.31
CA ARG A 66 -2.15 8.07 5.74
C ARG A 66 -0.96 8.61 6.52
N ALA A 67 -1.24 9.32 7.61
CA ALA A 67 -0.20 9.73 8.56
C ALA A 67 0.34 8.48 9.25
N ILE A 68 1.64 8.20 9.09
CA ILE A 68 2.30 7.11 9.80
C ILE A 68 2.92 7.72 11.06
N PRO A 69 2.44 7.36 12.27
CA PRO A 69 3.03 7.85 13.51
C PRO A 69 4.49 7.39 13.62
N ASN A 70 5.28 8.08 14.46
CA ASN A 70 6.66 7.66 14.70
C ASN A 70 6.69 6.21 15.21
N GLN A 71 7.50 5.37 14.57
CA GLN A 71 7.56 3.92 14.82
C GLN A 71 7.96 3.56 16.27
N ASN A 72 8.50 4.50 17.04
CA ASN A 72 8.85 4.27 18.45
C ASN A 72 7.65 4.42 19.41
N ILE A 73 6.48 4.82 18.91
CA ILE A 73 5.28 5.04 19.75
C ILE A 73 4.45 3.74 19.86
N PHE A 74 4.56 2.84 18.88
CA PHE A 74 3.80 1.60 18.81
C PHE A 74 4.71 0.41 18.54
N GLU A 75 4.26 -0.75 19.00
CA GLU A 75 4.81 -2.04 18.61
C GLU A 75 3.98 -2.62 17.48
N TYR A 76 4.66 -3.14 16.46
CA TYR A 76 4.03 -3.72 15.29
C TYR A 76 4.04 -5.25 15.38
N TYR A 77 2.95 -5.84 14.93
CA TYR A 77 2.76 -7.28 14.92
C TYR A 77 2.18 -7.70 13.59
N ILE A 78 2.66 -8.82 13.05
CA ILE A 78 1.92 -9.57 12.04
C ILE A 78 1.13 -10.66 12.73
N PHE A 79 -0.14 -10.75 12.36
CA PHE A 79 -1.02 -11.84 12.73
C PHE A 79 -1.35 -12.65 11.49
N GLN A 80 -1.39 -13.96 11.66
CA GLN A 80 -1.72 -14.91 10.60
C GLN A 80 -2.83 -15.82 11.12
N VAL A 81 -3.95 -15.88 10.42
CA VAL A 81 -5.17 -16.58 10.82
C VAL A 81 -5.43 -17.69 9.82
N ALA A 82 -5.58 -18.91 10.33
CA ALA A 82 -6.04 -20.07 9.57
C ALA A 82 -7.50 -20.39 9.91
N PHE A 83 -8.29 -20.79 8.92
CA PHE A 83 -9.72 -21.04 9.11
C PHE A 83 -10.07 -22.46 9.52
N HIS A 84 -11.08 -22.56 10.39
CA HIS A 84 -11.84 -23.79 10.61
C HIS A 84 -13.02 -23.83 9.64
N TYR A 85 -12.83 -24.49 8.50
CA TYR A 85 -13.81 -24.48 7.40
C TYR A 85 -15.20 -25.01 7.76
N SER A 86 -15.34 -25.91 8.74
CA SER A 86 -16.65 -26.43 9.16
C SER A 86 -17.62 -25.36 9.65
N ASN A 87 -17.12 -24.22 10.14
CA ASN A 87 -17.92 -23.11 10.67
C ASN A 87 -17.75 -21.83 9.84
N PHE A 88 -17.23 -21.96 8.62
CA PHE A 88 -16.88 -20.82 7.76
C PHE A 88 -18.11 -19.93 7.52
N ASP A 89 -19.15 -20.48 6.88
CA ASP A 89 -20.33 -19.77 6.39
C ASP A 89 -21.05 -18.93 7.46
N GLU A 90 -20.96 -19.32 8.74
CA GLU A 90 -21.64 -18.67 9.84
C GLU A 90 -20.88 -17.45 10.39
N ASN A 91 -19.55 -17.46 10.33
CA ASN A 91 -18.72 -16.56 11.14
C ASN A 91 -17.72 -15.72 10.33
N TRP A 92 -17.38 -16.14 9.10
CA TRP A 92 -16.32 -15.48 8.32
C TRP A 92 -16.62 -13.99 8.07
N GLU A 93 -17.85 -13.64 7.69
CA GLU A 93 -18.19 -12.26 7.31
C GLU A 93 -18.09 -11.30 8.49
N ARG A 94 -18.52 -11.75 9.68
CA ARG A 94 -18.43 -10.96 10.91
C ARG A 94 -16.98 -10.77 11.35
N CYS A 95 -16.18 -11.84 11.30
CA CYS A 95 -14.76 -11.79 11.59
C CYS A 95 -14.02 -10.84 10.61
N TYR A 96 -14.36 -10.93 9.32
CA TYR A 96 -13.83 -10.07 8.27
C TYR A 96 -14.13 -8.58 8.55
N LYS A 97 -15.40 -8.25 8.80
CA LYS A 97 -15.82 -6.88 9.15
C LYS A 97 -15.13 -6.37 10.41
N ARG A 98 -15.00 -7.22 11.43
CA ARG A 98 -14.31 -6.89 12.68
C ARG A 98 -12.86 -6.48 12.44
N LEU A 99 -12.15 -7.10 11.49
CA LEU A 99 -10.77 -6.73 11.13
C LEU A 99 -10.71 -5.46 10.27
N LEU A 100 -11.64 -5.26 9.35
CA LEU A 100 -11.73 -4.02 8.55
C LEU A 100 -11.97 -2.77 9.41
N ASP A 101 -12.81 -2.90 10.44
CA ASP A 101 -13.19 -1.79 11.31
C ASP A 101 -12.25 -1.62 12.52
N ASP A 102 -11.26 -2.50 12.72
CA ASP A 102 -10.37 -2.42 13.89
C ASP A 102 -9.34 -1.29 13.76
N PRO A 103 -9.28 -0.35 14.73
CA PRO A 103 -8.34 0.77 14.68
C PRO A 103 -6.85 0.37 14.84
N HIS A 104 -6.55 -0.83 15.34
CA HIS A 104 -5.20 -1.36 15.43
C HIS A 104 -4.72 -1.95 14.10
N VAL A 105 -5.64 -2.42 13.24
CA VAL A 105 -5.30 -3.08 11.97
C VAL A 105 -4.94 -2.04 10.92
N MET A 106 -3.72 -2.12 10.41
CA MET A 106 -3.18 -1.17 9.43
C MET A 106 -3.22 -1.70 8.00
N LEU A 107 -3.00 -3.00 7.86
CA LEU A 107 -2.99 -3.73 6.60
C LEU A 107 -3.65 -5.06 6.86
N PHE A 108 -4.60 -5.45 6.00
CA PHE A 108 -5.26 -6.75 6.07
C PHE A 108 -5.38 -7.31 4.66
N ALA A 109 -4.94 -8.55 4.48
CA ALA A 109 -4.89 -9.22 3.20
C ALA A 109 -5.33 -10.68 3.32
N SER A 110 -5.82 -11.21 2.20
CA SER A 110 -5.90 -12.65 2.01
C SER A 110 -4.58 -13.15 1.41
N ALA A 111 -4.08 -14.27 1.90
CA ALA A 111 -2.84 -14.88 1.44
C ALA A 111 -3.12 -16.24 0.78
N ASP A 112 -2.32 -16.57 -0.23
CA ASP A 112 -2.27 -17.91 -0.84
C ASP A 112 -1.33 -18.80 0.00
N ASP A 113 -1.72 -19.05 1.24
CA ASP A 113 -0.97 -19.82 2.24
C ASP A 113 -1.95 -20.56 3.18
N TYR A 114 -1.44 -21.45 4.03
CA TYR A 114 -2.23 -22.11 5.09
C TYR A 114 -2.91 -21.11 6.02
N HIS A 115 -2.27 -19.96 6.26
CA HIS A 115 -2.91 -18.84 6.93
C HIS A 115 -3.59 -17.96 5.89
N GLU A 116 -4.87 -18.18 5.67
CA GLU A 116 -5.63 -17.50 4.60
C GLU A 116 -5.74 -16.00 4.84
N TRP A 117 -5.71 -15.54 6.09
CA TRP A 117 -5.76 -14.12 6.44
C TRP A 117 -4.49 -13.69 7.16
N GLN A 118 -3.90 -12.60 6.69
CA GLN A 118 -2.74 -11.98 7.30
C GLN A 118 -2.97 -10.48 7.48
N PHE A 119 -2.60 -9.96 8.64
CA PHE A 119 -2.72 -8.53 8.90
C PHE A 119 -1.59 -8.00 9.76
N ILE A 120 -1.23 -6.75 9.52
CA ILE A 120 -0.33 -5.98 10.39
C ILE A 120 -1.18 -5.13 11.31
N ALA A 121 -0.91 -5.21 12.60
CA ALA A 121 -1.54 -4.40 13.62
C ALA A 121 -0.51 -3.70 14.51
N GLN A 122 -0.90 -2.56 15.08
CA GLN A 122 -0.07 -1.77 15.97
C GLN A 122 -0.72 -1.62 17.35
N PHE A 123 0.08 -1.71 18.41
CA PHE A 123 -0.38 -1.59 19.80
C PHE A 123 0.55 -0.71 20.62
N ALA A 124 0.02 -0.05 21.65
CA ALA A 124 0.84 0.78 22.52
C ALA A 124 1.71 -0.04 23.49
N SER A 125 1.40 -1.32 23.70
CA SER A 125 2.22 -2.24 24.50
C SER A 125 1.97 -3.72 24.15
N PRO A 126 2.88 -4.63 24.53
CA PRO A 126 2.70 -6.07 24.35
C PRO A 126 1.43 -6.59 25.02
N GLU A 127 1.09 -6.08 26.20
CA GLU A 127 -0.08 -6.52 26.97
C GLU A 127 -1.38 -6.18 26.25
N GLN A 128 -1.46 -5.03 25.58
CA GLN A 128 -2.62 -4.68 24.77
C GLN A 128 -2.78 -5.62 23.58
N SER A 129 -1.67 -5.99 22.92
CA SER A 129 -1.70 -6.94 21.81
C SER A 129 -2.19 -8.33 22.23
N GLU A 130 -1.80 -8.80 23.44
CA GLU A 130 -2.26 -10.09 23.97
C GLU A 130 -3.73 -10.04 24.40
N ALA A 131 -4.15 -8.96 25.06
CA ALA A 131 -5.55 -8.77 25.42
C ALA A 131 -6.44 -8.77 24.17
N TRP A 132 -6.03 -8.01 23.16
CA TRP A 132 -6.72 -7.97 21.87
C TRP A 132 -6.82 -9.35 21.22
N ARG A 133 -5.70 -10.08 21.13
CA ARG A 133 -5.68 -11.44 20.55
C ARG A 133 -6.57 -12.39 21.32
N HIS A 134 -6.56 -12.31 22.65
CA HIS A 134 -7.40 -13.16 23.49
C HIS A 134 -8.88 -12.88 23.29
N ASP A 135 -9.27 -11.61 23.20
CA ASP A 135 -10.65 -11.22 22.91
C ASP A 135 -11.08 -11.66 21.51
N PHE A 136 -10.20 -11.49 20.52
CA PHE A 136 -10.42 -11.95 19.15
C PHE A 136 -10.65 -13.47 19.07
N VAL A 137 -9.80 -14.27 19.71
CA VAL A 137 -9.97 -15.74 19.78
C VAL A 137 -11.20 -16.14 20.59
N ARG A 138 -11.54 -15.42 21.66
CA ARG A 138 -12.75 -15.70 22.43
C ARG A 138 -14.01 -15.50 21.60
N GLU A 139 -14.03 -14.46 20.77
CA GLU A 139 -15.20 -14.10 19.96
C GLU A 139 -15.30 -14.94 18.69
N TYR A 140 -14.18 -15.27 18.05
CA TYR A 140 -14.13 -15.93 16.73
C TYR A 140 -13.46 -17.31 16.74
N GLY A 141 -13.24 -17.89 17.92
CA GLY A 141 -12.51 -19.16 18.09
C GLY A 141 -13.13 -20.34 17.36
N ASP A 142 -14.46 -20.34 17.17
CA ASP A 142 -15.15 -21.38 16.40
C ASP A 142 -14.83 -21.31 14.89
N PHE A 143 -14.40 -20.15 14.40
CA PHE A 143 -13.98 -19.93 13.02
C PHE A 143 -12.46 -20.06 12.84
N ILE A 144 -11.68 -19.86 13.89
CA ILE A 144 -10.22 -19.80 13.82
C ILE A 144 -9.65 -21.17 14.16
N ALA A 145 -9.01 -21.83 13.19
CA ALA A 145 -8.24 -23.05 13.44
C ALA A 145 -6.92 -22.73 14.15
N GLN A 146 -6.25 -21.65 13.73
CA GLN A 146 -4.98 -21.20 14.30
C GLN A 146 -4.83 -19.69 14.14
N ILE A 147 -4.19 -19.06 15.13
CA ILE A 147 -3.74 -17.67 15.02
C ILE A 147 -2.31 -17.56 15.53
N ASP A 148 -1.41 -17.20 14.63
CA ASP A 148 -0.01 -16.92 14.94
C ASP A 148 0.20 -15.41 15.05
N LYS A 149 1.13 -15.02 15.94
CA LYS A 149 1.52 -13.63 16.16
C LYS A 149 3.03 -13.53 16.19
N THR A 150 3.58 -12.65 15.35
CA THR A 150 5.01 -12.32 15.35
C THR A 150 5.20 -10.83 15.60
N ALA A 151 6.07 -10.49 16.55
CA ALA A 151 6.41 -9.11 16.89
C ALA A 151 7.52 -8.58 15.97
N PHE A 152 7.41 -7.31 15.58
CA PHE A 152 8.44 -6.54 14.89
C PHE A 152 8.99 -5.46 15.82
N PRO A 153 9.95 -5.80 16.71
CA PRO A 153 10.47 -4.85 17.70
C PRO A 153 11.21 -3.67 17.07
N THR A 154 11.72 -3.86 15.85
CA THR A 154 12.35 -2.80 15.07
C THR A 154 11.77 -2.84 13.66
N VAL A 155 11.14 -1.75 13.27
CA VAL A 155 10.74 -1.51 11.89
C VAL A 155 11.79 -0.61 11.24
N HIS A 156 12.31 -1.03 10.09
CA HIS A 156 13.38 -0.30 9.41
C HIS A 156 12.86 0.61 8.29
N LYS A 157 11.75 0.24 7.66
CA LYS A 157 11.21 0.94 6.50
C LYS A 157 9.70 0.70 6.39
N VAL A 158 8.92 1.79 6.34
CA VAL A 158 7.49 1.78 6.00
C VAL A 158 7.23 2.96 5.10
N GLU A 159 7.34 2.73 3.79
CA GLU A 159 7.06 3.74 2.77
C GLU A 159 6.80 3.05 1.44
N THR A 160 6.01 3.70 0.59
CA THR A 160 6.00 3.42 -0.84
C THR A 160 7.01 4.36 -1.50
N ALA A 161 8.10 3.80 -2.01
CA ALA A 161 9.09 4.59 -2.72
C ALA A 161 8.52 5.09 -4.06
N ALA A 162 8.68 6.37 -4.36
CA ALA A 162 8.21 6.96 -5.63
C ALA A 162 8.78 6.29 -6.88
N ALA A 163 9.95 5.64 -6.76
CA ALA A 163 10.59 4.92 -7.87
C ALA A 163 9.75 3.72 -8.38
N VAL A 164 8.83 3.17 -7.58
CA VAL A 164 7.93 2.08 -8.02
C VAL A 164 7.04 2.53 -9.19
N PHE A 165 6.72 3.82 -9.29
CA PHE A 165 5.94 4.34 -10.41
C PHE A 165 6.71 4.37 -11.73
N ASN A 166 8.04 4.17 -11.71
CA ASN A 166 8.84 4.15 -12.94
C ASN A 166 8.49 2.96 -13.81
N ASP A 167 8.30 1.79 -13.19
CA ASP A 167 7.92 0.58 -13.91
C ASP A 167 6.52 0.71 -14.48
N LEU A 168 5.58 1.28 -13.70
CA LEU A 168 4.23 1.57 -14.19
C LEU A 168 4.23 2.56 -15.36
N LEU A 169 5.06 3.61 -15.31
CA LEU A 169 5.20 4.57 -16.41
C LEU A 169 5.73 3.89 -17.67
N ARG A 170 6.75 3.02 -17.57
CA ARG A 170 7.29 2.26 -18.71
C ARG A 170 6.23 1.36 -19.33
N ASP A 171 5.50 0.61 -18.50
CA ASP A 171 4.44 -0.28 -18.97
C ASP A 171 3.32 0.47 -19.71
N MET A 172 3.13 1.76 -19.40
CA MET A 172 2.13 2.63 -20.01
C MET A 172 2.68 3.51 -21.16
N GLY A 173 3.96 3.38 -21.54
CA GLY A 173 4.61 4.20 -22.58
C GLY A 173 4.81 5.67 -22.18
N GLY A 174 5.02 5.92 -20.88
CA GLY A 174 5.20 7.23 -20.26
C GLY A 174 6.65 7.57 -19.93
N GLU A 175 7.62 7.04 -20.69
CA GLU A 175 9.06 7.21 -20.43
C GLU A 175 9.49 8.68 -20.44
N GLU A 176 8.77 9.54 -21.17
CA GLU A 176 8.98 10.99 -21.20
C GLU A 176 8.82 11.64 -19.80
N TYR A 177 8.10 10.99 -18.88
CA TYR A 177 7.91 11.45 -17.50
C TYR A 177 8.89 10.80 -16.50
N LEU A 178 9.83 9.98 -16.97
CA LEU A 178 10.97 9.55 -16.16
C LEU A 178 11.97 10.71 -16.17
N GLY A 179 12.40 11.21 -15.01
CA GLY A 179 13.43 12.25 -14.97
C GLY A 179 14.74 11.73 -15.58
N ASP A 180 15.59 12.62 -16.12
CA ASP A 180 16.80 12.27 -16.88
C ASP A 180 17.67 11.18 -16.22
N ALA A 181 17.89 11.26 -14.90
CA ALA A 181 18.71 10.29 -14.16
C ALA A 181 18.07 8.89 -14.04
N GLU A 182 16.75 8.78 -14.18
CA GLU A 182 15.98 7.55 -14.05
C GLU A 182 15.71 6.88 -15.43
N GLN A 183 15.90 7.62 -16.52
CA GLN A 183 15.91 7.09 -17.88
C GLN A 183 17.15 6.21 -18.12
N GLU A 184 18.33 6.69 -17.72
CA GLU A 184 19.63 5.99 -17.91
C GLU A 184 19.71 4.64 -17.16
N THR A 185 18.99 4.50 -16.05
CA THR A 185 18.99 3.26 -15.25
C THR A 185 18.19 2.14 -15.90
N GLY A 186 17.17 2.46 -16.69
CA GLY A 186 16.37 1.48 -17.42
C GLY A 186 17.12 0.88 -18.63
N GLU A 187 17.88 1.71 -19.35
CA GLU A 187 18.68 1.26 -20.50
C GLU A 187 19.79 0.27 -20.08
N HIS A 188 20.41 0.47 -18.92
CA HIS A 188 21.43 -0.44 -18.42
C HIS A 188 20.88 -1.82 -18.04
N GLU A 189 19.71 -1.91 -17.41
CA GLU A 189 19.09 -3.21 -17.07
C GLU A 189 18.62 -4.00 -18.30
N GLU A 190 18.18 -3.32 -19.37
CA GLU A 190 17.82 -3.98 -20.63
C GLU A 190 19.04 -4.57 -21.35
N THR A 191 20.19 -3.89 -21.31
CA THR A 191 21.42 -4.40 -21.94
C THR A 191 22.01 -5.62 -21.23
N ASP A 192 21.82 -5.74 -19.91
CA ASP A 192 22.30 -6.90 -19.13
C ASP A 192 21.41 -8.14 -19.29
N ARG A 193 20.12 -7.99 -19.64
CA ARG A 193 19.20 -9.13 -19.88
C ARG A 193 19.49 -9.90 -21.17
N VAL A 194 20.28 -9.35 -22.10
CA VAL A 194 20.60 -10.01 -23.39
C VAL A 194 21.79 -10.99 -23.28
N SER A 195 22.49 -11.07 -22.14
CA SER A 195 23.74 -11.84 -22.02
C SER A 195 23.67 -13.05 -21.08
N VAL A 196 22.67 -13.93 -21.23
CA VAL A 196 22.79 -15.30 -20.69
C VAL A 196 22.18 -16.30 -21.68
N ASN A 197 22.98 -16.71 -22.66
CA ASN A 197 22.86 -18.01 -23.32
C ASN A 197 24.26 -18.48 -23.74
N GLN A 198 24.90 -19.24 -22.86
CA GLN A 198 25.92 -20.24 -23.19
C GLN A 198 25.68 -21.50 -22.38
#